data_AF-S7VMQ1-F1
#
_entry.id   AF-S7VMQ1-F1
#
_cell.length_a   1.000
_cell.length_b   1.000
_cell.length_c   1.000
_cell.angle_alpha   90.00
_cell.angle_beta   90.00
_cell.angle_gamma   90.00
#
_symmetry.space_group_name_H-M   'P 1'
#
loop_
_entity.id
_entity.type
_entity.pdbx_description
1 polymer ?
#
loop_
_entity_poly.entity_id
_entity_poly.type
_entity_poly.pdbx_seq_one_letter_code
_entity_poly.pdbx_strand_id
1 'polypeptide(L)'
;MYQLNYHSKSKLGLELEDLDNILAKANIVNSERNITGCLIYHNKSFVQILEGHKNDVLQVFEKIKNDQRHHTITLLWENNVEDRCFSEWNMAYHKPNSESIKEYINNLLLLSMLSDKSKASLLSFWTSVRRILSDK
;
A
#
# COMPACT_ATOMS: atom_id res chain seq x y z
N MET A 1 -6.73 15.03 7.67
CA MET A 1 -6.80 13.57 7.47
C MET A 1 -5.40 12.97 7.69
N TYR A 2 -5.24 11.66 7.79
CA TYR A 2 -3.96 11.01 8.08
C TYR A 2 -3.62 9.95 7.03
N GLN A 3 -2.33 9.80 6.75
CA GLN A 3 -1.80 8.84 5.79
C GLN A 3 -0.63 8.08 6.39
N LEU A 4 -0.58 6.78 6.13
CA LEU A 4 0.48 5.88 6.60
C LEU A 4 0.91 4.94 5.48
N ASN A 5 2.23 4.87 5.25
CA ASN A 5 2.85 3.99 4.27
C ASN A 5 3.81 3.03 4.95
N TYR A 6 3.74 1.76 4.60
CA TYR A 6 4.66 0.77 5.12
C TYR A 6 5.10 -0.22 4.05
N HIS A 7 6.21 -0.89 4.33
CA HIS A 7 6.73 -2.03 3.59
C HIS A 7 6.89 -3.22 4.53
N SER A 8 6.70 -4.43 4.03
CA SER A 8 6.95 -5.67 4.78
C SER A 8 7.31 -6.83 3.85
N LYS A 9 7.83 -7.93 4.42
CA LYS A 9 8.12 -9.16 3.69
C LYS A 9 7.04 -10.20 3.97
N SER A 10 6.54 -10.88 2.95
CA SER A 10 5.60 -11.98 3.16
C SER A 10 6.30 -13.18 3.77
N LYS A 11 5.52 -13.98 4.49
CA LYS A 11 5.96 -15.30 4.91
C LYS A 11 6.25 -16.19 3.71
N LEU A 12 7.14 -17.18 3.88
CA LEU A 12 7.34 -18.24 2.90
C LEU A 12 6.07 -19.08 2.74
N GLY A 13 5.75 -19.45 1.49
CA GLY A 13 4.57 -20.25 1.17
C GLY A 13 3.25 -19.46 1.18
N LEU A 14 3.30 -18.14 1.04
CA LEU A 14 2.10 -17.33 0.85
C LEU A 14 1.52 -17.61 -0.55
N GLU A 15 0.28 -18.12 -0.59
CA GLU A 15 -0.39 -18.50 -1.82
C GLU A 15 -1.26 -17.36 -2.37
N LEU A 16 -1.72 -17.48 -3.62
CA LEU A 16 -2.61 -16.50 -4.24
C LEU A 16 -3.94 -16.35 -3.48
N GLU A 17 -4.45 -17.44 -2.91
CA GLU A 17 -5.68 -17.43 -2.12
C GLU A 17 -5.51 -16.61 -0.82
N ASP A 18 -4.33 -16.65 -0.19
CA ASP A 18 -4.04 -15.80 0.98
C ASP A 18 -4.12 -14.32 0.63
N LEU A 19 -3.64 -13.94 -0.56
CA LEU A 19 -3.66 -12.56 -1.05
C LEU A 19 -5.09 -12.10 -1.34
N ASP A 20 -5.91 -12.95 -1.94
CA ASP A 20 -7.32 -12.66 -2.18
C ASP A 20 -8.09 -12.49 -0.86
N ASN A 21 -7.78 -13.32 0.15
CA ASN A 21 -8.32 -13.19 1.50
C ASN A 21 -7.86 -11.91 2.21
N ILE A 22 -6.59 -11.49 2.04
CA ILE A 22 -6.12 -10.19 2.53
C ILE A 22 -6.94 -9.07 1.92
N LEU A 23 -7.13 -9.07 0.60
CA LEU A 23 -7.85 -8.02 -0.11
C LEU A 23 -9.32 -7.95 0.26
N ALA A 24 -10.01 -9.09 0.31
CA ALA A 24 -11.42 -9.15 0.69
C ALA A 24 -11.63 -8.57 2.10
N LYS A 25 -10.78 -8.97 3.05
CA LYS A 25 -10.83 -8.46 4.42
C LYS A 25 -10.48 -6.96 4.49
N ALA A 26 -9.46 -6.52 3.75
CA ALA A 26 -9.06 -5.12 3.71
C ALA A 26 -10.18 -4.24 3.16
N ASN A 27 -10.85 -4.65 2.07
CA ASN A 27 -11.97 -3.89 1.50
C ASN A 27 -13.13 -3.71 2.48
N ILE A 28 -13.51 -4.77 3.20
CA ILE A 28 -14.60 -4.71 4.20
C ILE A 28 -14.21 -3.78 5.35
N VAL A 29 -13.07 -4.06 6.01
CA VAL A 29 -12.62 -3.30 7.19
C VAL A 29 -12.36 -1.83 6.85
N ASN A 30 -11.81 -1.56 5.67
CA ASN A 30 -11.52 -0.20 5.25
C ASN A 30 -12.79 0.57 4.91
N SER A 31 -13.74 -0.06 4.21
CA SER A 31 -15.02 0.57 3.87
C SER A 31 -15.82 0.94 5.13
N GLU A 32 -15.88 0.06 6.13
CA GLU A 32 -16.56 0.33 7.41
C GLU A 32 -15.96 1.52 8.18
N ARG A 33 -14.68 1.82 7.93
CA ARG A 33 -13.90 2.85 8.65
C ARG A 33 -13.60 4.08 7.79
N ASN A 34 -14.16 4.18 6.59
CA ASN A 34 -13.83 5.22 5.61
C ASN A 34 -12.31 5.36 5.34
N ILE A 35 -11.62 4.23 5.29
CA ILE A 35 -10.21 4.14 4.93
C ILE A 35 -10.11 3.84 3.43
N THR A 36 -9.19 4.53 2.75
CA THR A 36 -8.84 4.27 1.34
C THR A 36 -7.37 3.93 1.23
N GLY A 37 -6.94 3.41 0.08
CA GLY A 37 -5.53 3.10 -0.10
C GLY A 37 -5.20 2.16 -1.26
N CYS A 38 -3.95 1.70 -1.25
CA CYS A 38 -3.40 0.80 -2.25
C CYS A 38 -2.46 -0.20 -1.58
N LEU A 39 -2.56 -1.47 -1.97
CA LEU A 39 -1.72 -2.58 -1.54
C LEU A 39 -1.06 -3.20 -2.78
N ILE A 40 0.26 -3.25 -2.77
CA ILE A 40 1.05 -3.87 -3.82
C ILE A 40 1.78 -5.06 -3.22
N TYR A 41 1.64 -6.22 -3.86
CA TYR A 41 2.41 -7.41 -3.54
C TYR A 41 3.26 -7.83 -4.74
N HIS A 42 4.57 -7.88 -4.55
CA HIS A 42 5.50 -8.36 -5.56
C HIS A 42 6.76 -8.91 -4.91
N ASN A 43 7.31 -9.99 -5.50
CA ASN A 43 8.55 -10.64 -5.04
C ASN A 43 8.62 -10.78 -3.51
N LYS A 44 7.60 -11.44 -2.93
CA LYS A 44 7.47 -11.69 -1.48
C LYS A 44 7.55 -10.43 -0.61
N SER A 45 7.12 -9.29 -1.15
CA SER A 45 7.16 -7.99 -0.49
C SER A 45 5.82 -7.30 -0.63
N PHE A 46 5.34 -6.71 0.46
CA PHE A 46 4.17 -5.84 0.47
C PHE A 46 4.59 -4.39 0.59
N VAL A 47 3.90 -3.51 -0.13
CA VAL A 47 3.92 -2.06 0.10
C VAL A 47 2.48 -1.60 0.15
N GLN A 48 2.09 -0.90 1.22
CA GLN A 48 0.72 -0.43 1.40
C GLN A 48 0.69 1.02 1.84
N ILE A 49 -0.32 1.74 1.37
CA ILE A 49 -0.71 3.08 1.79
C ILE A 49 -2.13 3.03 2.34
N LEU A 50 -2.35 3.63 3.50
CA LEU A 50 -3.64 3.76 4.18
C LEU A 50 -3.95 5.23 4.41
N GLU A 51 -5.17 5.65 4.09
CA GLU A 51 -5.63 7.04 4.20
C GLU A 51 -6.97 7.11 4.91
N GLY A 52 -7.11 8.00 5.89
CA GLY A 52 -8.37 8.18 6.60
C GLY A 52 -8.21 8.96 7.89
N HIS A 53 -9.14 8.75 8.82
CA HIS A 53 -9.03 9.35 10.13
C HIS A 53 -7.90 8.68 10.94
N LYS A 54 -7.10 9.48 11.65
CA LYS A 54 -5.82 9.03 12.24
C LYS A 54 -5.97 7.80 13.14
N ASN A 55 -6.97 7.82 14.03
CA ASN A 55 -7.19 6.73 14.96
C ASN A 55 -7.59 5.43 14.24
N ASP A 56 -8.38 5.52 13.18
CA ASP A 56 -8.83 4.36 12.43
C ASP A 56 -7.69 3.73 11.62
N VAL A 57 -6.87 4.57 10.97
CA VAL A 57 -5.66 4.14 10.26
C VAL A 57 -4.69 3.45 11.20
N LEU A 58 -4.39 4.05 12.36
CA LEU A 58 -3.47 3.45 13.34
C LEU A 58 -4.01 2.13 13.92
N GLN A 59 -5.31 2.04 14.20
CA GLN A 59 -5.92 0.78 14.66
C GLN A 59 -5.85 -0.33 13.61
N VAL A 60 -6.09 -0.01 12.34
CA VAL A 60 -5.95 -0.98 11.25
C VAL A 60 -4.48 -1.38 11.10
N PHE A 61 -3.56 -0.43 11.17
CA PHE A 61 -2.13 -0.70 11.07
C PHE A 61 -1.60 -1.59 12.21
N GLU A 62 -2.08 -1.41 13.45
CA GLU A 62 -1.72 -2.32 14.55
C GLU A 62 -2.23 -3.75 14.34
N LYS A 63 -3.42 -3.93 13.75
CA LYS A 63 -3.89 -5.28 13.35
C LYS A 63 -3.01 -5.88 12.26
N ILE A 64 -2.62 -5.05 11.29
CA ILE A 64 -1.73 -5.46 10.20
C ILE A 64 -0.37 -5.90 10.75
N LYS A 65 0.26 -5.13 11.65
CA LYS A 65 1.56 -5.46 12.26
C LYS A 65 1.60 -6.83 12.94
N ASN A 66 0.45 -7.30 13.44
CA ASN A 66 0.31 -8.58 14.12
C ASN A 66 -0.12 -9.73 13.18
N ASP A 67 -0.27 -9.47 11.88
CA ASP A 67 -0.68 -10.48 10.91
C ASP A 67 0.47 -11.47 10.64
N GLN A 68 0.22 -12.76 10.85
CA GLN A 68 1.25 -13.80 10.70
C GLN A 68 1.67 -14.07 9.25
N ARG A 69 0.97 -13.47 8.27
CA ARG A 69 1.26 -13.63 6.84
C ARG A 69 2.44 -12.78 6.36
N HIS A 70 2.94 -11.86 7.20
CA HIS A 70 4.12 -11.05 6.89
C HIS A 70 5.03 -10.81 8.09
N HIS A 71 6.21 -10.26 7.85
CA HIS A 71 7.20 -9.90 8.86
C HIS A 71 8.06 -8.73 8.38
N THR A 72 9.00 -8.27 9.21
CA THR A 72 9.95 -7.19 8.88
C THR A 72 9.21 -5.93 8.40
N ILE A 73 8.24 -5.48 9.18
CA ILE A 73 7.46 -4.27 8.88
C ILE A 73 8.37 -3.05 9.06
N THR A 74 8.39 -2.19 8.06
CA THR A 74 9.10 -0.90 8.06
C THR A 74 8.12 0.20 7.72
N LEU A 75 7.93 1.14 8.64
CA LEU A 75 7.18 2.36 8.38
C LEU A 75 8.01 3.24 7.44
N LEU A 76 7.44 3.57 6.28
CA LEU A 76 8.10 4.39 5.27
C LEU A 76 7.77 5.87 5.45
N TRP A 77 6.52 6.14 5.80
CA TRP A 77 5.99 7.49 5.96
C TRP A 77 4.73 7.48 6.82
N GLU A 78 4.56 8.49 7.65
CA GLU A 78 3.28 8.80 8.25
C GLU A 78 3.15 10.31 8.45
N ASN A 79 2.00 10.90 8.10
CA ASN A 79 1.74 12.31 8.38
C ASN A 79 0.24 12.65 8.28
N ASN A 80 -0.12 13.81 8.84
CA ASN A 80 -1.37 14.46 8.50
C ASN A 80 -1.29 15.00 7.06
N VAL A 81 -2.36 14.80 6.29
CA VAL A 81 -2.50 15.25 4.91
C VAL A 81 -3.84 15.97 4.74
N GLU A 82 -3.88 16.89 3.78
CA GLU A 82 -5.09 17.64 3.42
C GLU A 82 -6.01 16.79 2.54
N ASP A 83 -5.46 16.16 1.49
CA ASP A 83 -6.21 15.42 0.47
C ASP A 83 -5.83 13.94 0.35
N ARG A 84 -6.77 13.12 -0.14
CA ARG A 84 -6.57 11.67 -0.38
C ARG A 84 -5.84 11.52 -1.70
N CYS A 85 -4.79 10.73 -1.72
CA CYS A 85 -4.13 10.34 -2.97
C CYS A 85 -4.91 9.24 -3.70
N PHE A 86 -5.67 8.42 -2.96
CA PHE A 86 -6.42 7.28 -3.49
C PHE A 86 -7.90 7.35 -3.11
N SER A 87 -8.56 8.48 -3.36
CA SER A 87 -9.97 8.72 -2.96
C SER A 87 -10.97 7.72 -3.56
N GLU A 88 -10.68 7.21 -4.76
CA GLU A 88 -11.59 6.34 -5.53
C GLU A 88 -11.52 4.85 -5.12
N TRP A 89 -10.56 4.45 -4.26
CA TRP A 89 -10.30 3.04 -3.97
C TRP A 89 -10.27 2.74 -2.47
N ASN A 90 -11.21 1.91 -2.00
CA ASN A 90 -11.18 1.35 -0.64
C ASN A 90 -9.88 0.57 -0.38
N MET A 91 -9.45 -0.23 -1.36
CA MET A 91 -8.10 -0.80 -1.45
C MET A 91 -7.80 -1.23 -2.89
N ALA A 92 -6.96 -0.49 -3.61
CA ALA A 92 -6.45 -0.97 -4.90
C ALA A 92 -5.44 -2.10 -4.68
N TYR A 93 -5.52 -3.19 -5.45
CA TYR A 93 -4.61 -4.32 -5.33
C TYR A 93 -4.00 -4.73 -6.67
N HIS A 94 -2.72 -5.08 -6.62
CA HIS A 94 -1.98 -5.52 -7.79
C HIS A 94 -1.47 -6.96 -7.62
N LYS A 95 -1.88 -7.88 -8.52
CA LYS A 95 -1.43 -9.28 -8.56
C LYS A 95 -0.11 -9.45 -9.36
N PRO A 96 0.81 -10.34 -8.95
CA PRO A 96 1.93 -10.74 -9.79
C PRO A 96 1.38 -11.37 -11.10
N ASN A 97 1.89 -10.95 -12.27
CA ASN A 97 1.53 -11.39 -13.64
C ASN A 97 0.45 -10.58 -14.39
N SER A 98 0.04 -9.39 -13.94
CA SER A 98 -0.59 -8.48 -14.91
C SER A 98 0.51 -7.85 -15.80
N GLU A 99 0.32 -7.85 -17.12
CA GLU A 99 1.31 -7.34 -18.09
C GLU A 99 1.63 -5.84 -17.91
N SER A 100 0.88 -5.10 -17.08
CA SER A 100 0.93 -3.64 -17.03
C SER A 100 1.64 -3.03 -15.81
N ILE A 101 2.20 -3.80 -14.88
CA ILE A 101 2.86 -3.25 -13.66
C ILE A 101 3.88 -2.18 -13.99
N LYS A 102 4.83 -2.48 -14.89
CA LYS A 102 5.93 -1.57 -15.20
C LYS A 102 5.42 -0.29 -15.85
N GLU A 103 4.44 -0.41 -16.73
CA GLU A 103 3.85 0.73 -17.45
C GLU A 103 3.00 1.60 -16.52
N TYR A 104 2.15 0.98 -15.70
CA TYR A 104 1.38 1.66 -14.66
C TYR A 104 2.28 2.41 -13.68
N ILE A 105 3.41 1.81 -13.32
CA ILE A 105 4.34 2.37 -12.34
C ILE A 105 5.22 3.44 -12.94
N ASN A 106 5.65 3.27 -14.19
CA ASN A 106 6.32 4.34 -14.93
C ASN A 106 5.38 5.54 -15.10
N ASN A 107 4.10 5.31 -15.41
CA ASN A 107 3.10 6.36 -15.52
C ASN A 107 2.86 7.05 -14.18
N LEU A 108 2.75 6.30 -13.07
CA LEU A 108 2.56 6.88 -11.74
C LEU A 108 3.79 7.58 -11.20
N LEU A 109 4.99 7.09 -11.51
CA LEU A 109 6.24 7.78 -11.20
C LEU A 109 6.35 9.08 -11.99
N LEU A 110 6.02 9.08 -13.28
CA LEU A 110 5.98 10.28 -14.10
C LEU A 110 4.97 11.30 -13.53
N LEU A 111 3.75 10.86 -13.20
CA LEU A 111 2.75 11.71 -12.56
C LEU A 111 3.21 12.24 -11.20
N SER A 112 3.89 11.41 -10.39
CA SER A 112 4.45 11.84 -9.09
C SER A 112 5.56 12.88 -9.25
N MET A 113 6.39 12.77 -10.29
CA MET A 113 7.46 13.73 -10.61
C MET A 113 6.90 15.05 -11.14
N LEU A 114 5.72 15.03 -11.77
CA LEU A 114 5.06 16.20 -12.38
C LEU A 114 4.08 16.93 -11.43
N SER A 115 3.46 16.23 -10.47
CA SER A 115 2.58 16.85 -9.45
C SER A 115 3.38 17.73 -8.46
N ASP A 116 2.76 18.63 -7.68
CA ASP A 116 3.44 19.58 -6.75
C ASP A 116 3.46 19.12 -5.25
N LYS A 117 4.27 19.79 -4.40
CA LYS A 117 4.79 19.51 -3.01
C LYS A 117 3.99 18.74 -1.93
N SER A 118 2.86 18.09 -2.18
CA SER A 118 2.25 17.07 -1.30
C SER A 118 3.03 15.73 -1.28
N LYS A 119 4.34 15.79 -1.59
CA LYS A 119 5.16 14.86 -2.40
C LYS A 119 5.86 13.71 -1.66
N ALA A 120 6.07 13.77 -0.34
CA ALA A 120 7.00 12.85 0.32
C ALA A 120 6.43 11.44 0.53
N SER A 121 5.14 11.33 0.82
CA SER A 121 4.47 10.04 1.02
C SER A 121 4.36 9.24 -0.27
N LEU A 122 3.90 9.86 -1.36
CA LEU A 122 3.83 9.24 -2.67
C LEU A 122 5.22 8.90 -3.19
N LEU A 123 6.21 9.78 -3.00
CA LEU A 123 7.58 9.49 -3.38
C LEU A 123 8.14 8.28 -2.60
N SER A 124 7.96 8.22 -1.28
CA SER A 124 8.42 7.08 -0.46
C SER A 124 7.71 5.77 -0.83
N PHE A 125 6.40 5.82 -1.08
CA PHE A 125 5.60 4.71 -1.56
C PHE A 125 6.11 4.21 -2.92
N TRP A 126 6.16 5.07 -3.93
CA TRP A 126 6.59 4.70 -5.29
C TRP A 126 8.07 4.33 -5.37
N THR A 127 8.93 4.91 -4.53
CA THR A 127 10.34 4.48 -4.40
C THR A 127 10.42 3.05 -3.88
N SER A 128 9.61 2.71 -2.87
CA SER A 128 9.56 1.35 -2.31
C SER A 128 8.99 0.35 -3.31
N VAL A 129 7.94 0.74 -4.03
CA VAL A 129 7.35 -0.04 -5.12
C VAL A 129 8.37 -0.30 -6.23
N ARG A 130 9.11 0.73 -6.68
CA ARG A 130 10.15 0.57 -7.70
C ARG A 130 11.23 -0.42 -7.23
N ARG A 131 11.64 -0.34 -5.97
CA ARG A 131 12.64 -1.25 -5.40
C ARG A 131 12.16 -2.70 -5.47
N ILE A 132 10.96 -3.00 -4.98
CA ILE A 132 10.46 -4.38 -4.97
C ILE A 132 10.24 -4.95 -6.38
N LEU A 133 10.05 -4.09 -7.40
CA LEU A 133 9.86 -4.49 -8.79
C LEU A 133 11.14 -4.58 -9.63
N SER A 134 12.21 -3.94 -9.15
CA SER A 134 13.51 -3.95 -9.82
C SER A 134 14.42 -5.05 -9.29
N ASP A 135 14.11 -5.59 -8.10
CA ASP A 135 14.77 -6.77 -7.52
C ASP A 135 14.40 -8.01 -8.35
N LYS A 136 15.33 -8.41 -9.24
CA LYS A 136 15.29 -9.64 -10.06
C LYS A 136 15.51 -10.90 -9.24
#